data_AF-A0A7Z9GYN7-F1
#
_entry.id   AF-A0A7Z9GYN7-F1
#
_cell.length_a   1.000
_cell.length_b   1.000
_cell.length_c   1.000
_cell.angle_alpha   90.00
_cell.angle_beta   90.00
_cell.angle_gamma   90.00
#
_symmetry.space_group_name_H-M   'P 1'
#
loop_
_entity.id
_entity.type
_entity.pdbx_description
1 polymer ?
#
loop_
_entity_poly.entity_id
_entity_poly.type
_entity_poly.pdbx_seq_one_letter_code
_entity_poly.pdbx_strand_id
1 'polypeptide(L)'
;MKYAEALPTLKRAAQKNGIAFTVRSSAIWAVGVIHSGKSDSAFVKFCYERILDEDIFNPEAGIVKQACVIALGQMKSAEAVAFLLERHGKLENISSFKWACSWSLNQINGHPILEFDPIVIAPGVWFLDVVDAEEGE
;
A
#
# COMPACT_ATOMS: atom_id res chain seq x y z
N MET A 1 25.09 -1.05 2.11
CA MET A 1 23.62 -1.29 2.15
C MET A 1 23.37 -2.37 3.17
N LYS A 2 22.61 -2.09 4.22
CA LYS A 2 22.39 -3.04 5.32
C LYS A 2 21.54 -4.22 4.81
N TYR A 3 21.90 -5.46 5.16
CA TYR A 3 21.19 -6.70 4.78
C TYR A 3 21.15 -7.04 3.27
N ALA A 4 22.09 -6.52 2.47
CA ALA A 4 22.14 -6.79 1.03
C ALA A 4 22.21 -8.29 0.68
N GLU A 5 22.84 -9.10 1.53
CA GLU A 5 22.95 -10.56 1.38
C GLU A 5 21.59 -11.27 1.39
N ALA A 6 20.54 -10.68 1.97
CA ALA A 6 19.20 -11.24 2.00
C ALA A 6 18.42 -11.03 0.69
N LEU A 7 18.87 -10.12 -0.19
CA LEU A 7 18.13 -9.74 -1.41
C LEU A 7 17.79 -10.93 -2.32
N PRO A 8 18.67 -11.90 -2.59
CA PRO A 8 18.32 -13.04 -3.45
C PRO A 8 17.16 -13.87 -2.87
N THR A 9 17.17 -14.10 -1.55
CA THR A 9 16.13 -14.86 -0.86
C THR A 9 14.81 -14.08 -0.84
N LEU A 10 14.86 -12.78 -0.54
CA LEU A 10 13.67 -11.92 -0.52
C LEU A 10 13.06 -11.76 -1.92
N LYS A 11 13.88 -11.55 -2.96
CA LYS A 11 13.40 -11.46 -4.35
C LYS A 11 12.76 -12.76 -4.80
N ARG A 12 13.26 -13.92 -4.37
CA ARG A 12 12.62 -15.23 -4.61
C ARG A 12 11.29 -15.36 -3.88
N ALA A 13 11.25 -14.96 -2.61
CA ALA A 13 10.04 -15.00 -1.79
C ALA A 13 8.96 -14.03 -2.30
N ALA A 14 9.32 -12.95 -3.00
CA ALA A 14 8.37 -11.98 -3.57
C ALA A 14 7.62 -12.50 -4.81
N GLN A 15 8.18 -13.48 -5.54
CA GLN A 15 7.64 -13.94 -6.82
C GLN A 15 6.21 -14.47 -6.71
N LYS A 16 5.40 -14.32 -7.78
CA LYS A 16 4.05 -14.89 -7.86
C LYS A 16 4.12 -16.40 -8.07
N ASN A 17 4.12 -17.11 -6.96
CA ASN A 17 4.15 -18.56 -6.86
C ASN A 17 3.23 -19.00 -5.70
N GLY A 18 3.25 -20.29 -5.35
CA GLY A 18 2.42 -20.86 -4.28
C GLY A 18 2.79 -20.41 -2.85
N ILE A 19 3.72 -19.47 -2.66
CA ILE A 19 4.03 -18.91 -1.33
C ILE A 19 2.87 -18.01 -0.87
N ALA A 20 2.55 -18.08 0.42
CA ALA A 20 1.50 -17.27 1.04
C ALA A 20 1.69 -15.77 0.80
N PHE A 21 0.59 -15.06 0.50
CA PHE A 21 0.60 -13.63 0.19
C PHE A 21 1.24 -12.76 1.29
N THR A 22 1.10 -13.14 2.56
CA THR A 22 1.72 -12.46 3.71
C THR A 22 3.24 -12.54 3.69
N VAL A 23 3.79 -13.71 3.32
CA VAL A 23 5.25 -13.89 3.17
C VAL A 23 5.75 -13.09 1.97
N ARG A 24 5.04 -13.15 0.83
CA ARG A 24 5.40 -12.43 -0.39
C ARG A 24 5.41 -10.91 -0.18
N SER A 25 4.34 -10.37 0.42
CA SER A 25 4.21 -8.94 0.75
C SER A 25 5.28 -8.48 1.75
N SER A 26 5.57 -9.27 2.79
CA SER A 26 6.64 -8.97 3.74
C SER A 26 8.02 -8.94 3.06
N ALA A 27 8.27 -9.87 2.13
CA ALA A 27 9.52 -9.89 1.38
C ALA A 27 9.67 -8.64 0.48
N ILE A 28 8.60 -8.23 -0.20
CA ILE A 28 8.57 -7.01 -1.02
C ILE A 28 8.86 -5.77 -0.18
N TRP A 29 8.20 -5.64 0.98
CA TRP A 29 8.44 -4.56 1.92
C TRP A 29 9.90 -4.53 2.39
N ALA A 30 10.47 -5.69 2.73
CA ALA A 30 11.87 -5.78 3.16
C ALA A 30 12.86 -5.37 2.06
N VAL A 31 12.59 -5.72 0.79
CA VAL A 31 13.40 -5.24 -0.35
C VAL A 31 13.33 -3.71 -0.44
N GLY A 32 12.15 -3.11 -0.30
CA GLY A 32 11.99 -1.65 -0.28
C GLY A 32 12.79 -0.98 0.83
N VAL A 33 12.82 -1.57 2.04
CA VAL A 33 13.64 -1.08 3.17
C VAL A 33 15.14 -1.19 2.87
N ILE A 34 15.61 -2.31 2.31
CA ILE A 34 17.02 -2.48 1.95
C ILE A 34 17.43 -1.43 0.90
N HIS A 35 16.53 -1.14 -0.05
CA HIS A 35 16.67 -0.12 -1.10
C HIS A 35 16.20 1.28 -0.69
N SER A 36 16.05 1.56 0.61
CA SER A 36 15.51 2.83 1.05
C SER A 36 16.33 4.02 0.53
N GLY A 37 15.62 4.99 -0.07
CA GLY A 37 16.20 6.18 -0.69
C GLY A 37 17.01 5.92 -1.97
N LYS A 38 17.12 4.68 -2.45
CA LYS A 38 17.85 4.31 -3.66
C LYS A 38 16.99 3.41 -4.56
N SER A 39 16.41 4.02 -5.59
CA SER A 39 15.64 3.29 -6.60
C SER A 39 16.48 2.18 -7.28
N ASP A 40 15.84 1.03 -7.49
CA ASP A 40 16.32 -0.14 -8.25
C ASP A 40 15.31 -0.39 -9.37
N SER A 41 15.66 -0.01 -10.59
CA SER A 41 14.76 -0.05 -11.75
C SER A 41 14.22 -1.44 -12.05
N ALA A 42 15.01 -2.49 -11.79
CA ALA A 42 14.55 -3.87 -11.97
C ALA A 42 13.45 -4.21 -10.97
N PHE A 43 13.57 -3.74 -9.73
CA PHE A 43 12.57 -3.95 -8.70
C PHE A 43 11.35 -3.04 -8.86
N VAL A 44 11.51 -1.83 -9.40
CA VAL A 44 10.39 -0.96 -9.79
C VAL A 44 9.54 -1.63 -10.87
N LYS A 45 10.18 -2.16 -11.91
CA LYS A 45 9.50 -2.93 -12.97
C LYS A 45 8.72 -4.11 -12.38
N PHE A 46 9.36 -4.88 -11.49
CA PHE A 46 8.69 -5.97 -10.78
C PHE A 46 7.45 -5.49 -10.02
N CYS A 47 7.55 -4.37 -9.29
CA CYS A 47 6.42 -3.79 -8.57
C CYS A 47 5.26 -3.41 -9.51
N TYR A 48 5.55 -2.82 -10.67
CA TYR A 48 4.52 -2.52 -11.66
C TYR A 48 3.83 -3.76 -12.19
N GLU A 49 4.59 -4.80 -12.53
CA GLU A 49 4.00 -6.07 -12.99
C GLU A 49 3.04 -6.66 -11.95
N ARG A 50 3.34 -6.53 -10.65
CA ARG A 50 2.45 -7.00 -9.57
C ARG A 50 1.22 -6.10 -9.42
N ILE A 51 1.41 -4.78 -9.44
CA ILE A 51 0.30 -3.82 -9.24
C ILE A 51 -0.73 -3.92 -10.37
N LEU A 52 -0.25 -4.02 -11.61
CA LEU A 52 -1.06 -4.09 -12.84
C LEU A 52 -1.61 -5.49 -13.14
N ASP A 53 -1.31 -6.49 -12.30
CA ASP A 53 -1.74 -7.87 -12.50
C ASP A 53 -3.26 -8.00 -12.27
N GLU A 54 -4.01 -8.00 -13.37
CA GLU A 54 -5.47 -8.15 -13.44
C GLU A 54 -5.85 -9.48 -14.08
N ASP A 55 -5.01 -10.51 -13.94
CA ASP A 55 -5.31 -11.85 -14.47
C ASP A 55 -6.67 -12.36 -13.96
N ILE A 56 -7.49 -12.86 -14.88
CA ILE A 56 -8.89 -13.22 -14.62
C ILE A 56 -9.00 -14.44 -13.70
N PHE A 57 -8.06 -15.37 -13.80
CA PHE A 57 -8.12 -16.65 -13.09
C PHE A 57 -7.30 -16.66 -11.80
N ASN A 58 -6.26 -15.86 -11.74
CA ASN A 58 -5.34 -15.77 -10.62
C ASN A 58 -4.83 -14.33 -10.47
N PRO A 59 -5.67 -13.34 -10.11
CA PRO A 59 -5.24 -11.96 -9.94
C PRO A 59 -4.23 -11.85 -8.79
N GLU A 60 -3.36 -10.85 -8.83
CA GLU A 60 -2.47 -10.61 -7.70
C GLU A 60 -3.24 -10.12 -6.46
N ALA A 61 -2.82 -10.58 -5.29
CA ALA A 61 -3.49 -10.25 -4.04
C ALA A 61 -3.31 -8.76 -3.68
N GLY A 62 -4.38 -8.13 -3.16
CA GLY A 62 -4.37 -6.72 -2.77
C GLY A 62 -3.23 -6.34 -1.82
N ILE A 63 -2.92 -7.20 -0.84
CA ILE A 63 -1.80 -6.98 0.10
C ILE A 63 -0.42 -6.98 -0.58
N VAL A 64 -0.25 -7.79 -1.63
CA VAL A 64 1.00 -7.81 -2.42
C VAL A 64 1.11 -6.54 -3.25
N LYS A 65 0.02 -6.12 -3.91
CA LYS A 65 -0.04 -4.86 -4.65
C LYS A 65 0.26 -3.66 -3.75
N GLN A 66 -0.32 -3.64 -2.54
CA GLN A 66 -0.09 -2.59 -1.54
C GLN A 66 1.37 -2.55 -1.08
N ALA A 67 1.98 -3.71 -0.79
CA ALA A 67 3.38 -3.80 -0.42
C ALA A 67 4.31 -3.29 -1.53
N CYS A 68 4.01 -3.57 -2.80
CA CYS A 68 4.73 -3.00 -3.94
C CYS A 68 4.69 -1.47 -3.94
N VAL A 69 3.51 -0.89 -3.76
CA VAL A 69 3.36 0.58 -3.68
C VAL A 69 4.18 1.17 -2.54
N ILE A 70 4.13 0.57 -1.35
CA ILE A 70 4.90 1.01 -0.18
C ILE A 70 6.40 0.92 -0.47
N ALA A 71 6.86 -0.17 -1.09
CA ALA A 71 8.27 -0.33 -1.42
C ALA A 71 8.76 0.75 -2.41
N LEU A 72 7.95 1.12 -3.41
CA LEU A 72 8.27 2.25 -4.32
C LEU A 72 8.45 3.57 -3.55
N GLY A 73 7.62 3.81 -2.53
CA GLY A 73 7.71 4.96 -1.63
C GLY A 73 9.01 4.95 -0.82
N GLN A 74 9.34 3.83 -0.17
CA GLN A 74 10.56 3.66 0.61
C GLN A 74 11.82 3.91 -0.23
N MET A 75 11.81 3.46 -1.49
CA MET A 75 12.91 3.63 -2.44
C MET A 75 13.00 5.04 -3.04
N LYS A 76 12.02 5.91 -2.74
CA LYS A 76 11.88 7.25 -3.32
C LYS A 76 11.90 7.22 -4.85
N SER A 77 11.16 6.29 -5.45
CA SER A 77 11.18 6.09 -6.90
C SER A 77 10.45 7.23 -7.62
N ALA A 78 11.20 8.19 -8.17
CA ALA A 78 10.65 9.35 -8.89
C ALA A 78 9.84 8.95 -10.14
N GLU A 79 10.23 7.86 -10.82
CA GLU A 79 9.51 7.30 -11.96
C GLU A 79 8.12 6.72 -11.59
N ALA A 80 7.86 6.47 -10.31
CA ALA A 80 6.56 5.99 -9.82
C ALA A 80 5.52 7.10 -9.60
N VAL A 81 5.92 8.37 -9.56
CA VAL A 81 5.04 9.47 -9.16
C VAL A 81 3.80 9.59 -10.05
N ALA A 82 3.98 9.62 -11.38
CA ALA A 82 2.86 9.79 -12.30
C ALA A 82 1.84 8.64 -12.18
N PHE A 83 2.34 7.41 -12.10
CA PHE A 83 1.51 6.22 -11.91
C PHE A 83 0.75 6.24 -10.59
N LEU A 84 1.43 6.59 -9.49
CA LEU A 84 0.80 6.64 -8.16
C LEU A 84 -0.26 7.74 -8.06
N LEU A 85 -0.04 8.91 -8.69
CA LEU A 85 -1.03 9.98 -8.77
C LEU A 85 -2.29 9.54 -9.53
N GLU A 86 -2.12 8.87 -10.67
CA GLU A 86 -3.23 8.36 -11.45
C GLU A 86 -4.08 7.38 -10.63
N ARG A 87 -3.44 6.41 -9.97
CA ARG A 87 -4.13 5.43 -9.13
C ARG A 87 -4.77 6.06 -7.90
N HIS A 88 -4.09 7.03 -7.28
CA HIS A 88 -4.62 7.79 -6.15
C HIS A 88 -5.91 8.55 -6.53
N GLY A 89 -5.96 9.19 -7.70
CA GLY A 89 -7.12 9.97 -8.13
C GLY A 89 -8.38 9.16 -8.49
N LYS A 90 -8.23 7.87 -8.82
CA LYS A 90 -9.33 7.01 -9.29
C LYS A 90 -10.03 6.21 -8.19
N LEU A 91 -9.42 6.11 -7.01
CA LEU A 91 -9.90 5.22 -5.94
C LEU A 91 -10.68 5.99 -4.86
N GLU A 92 -11.58 5.30 -4.18
CA GLU A 92 -12.29 5.83 -3.01
C GLU A 92 -11.39 5.92 -1.77
N ASN A 93 -11.71 6.83 -0.84
CA ASN A 93 -10.93 7.08 0.38
C ASN A 93 -10.89 5.86 1.33
N ILE A 94 -11.83 4.91 1.22
CA ILE A 94 -11.82 3.66 1.99
C ILE A 94 -10.79 2.63 1.48
N SER A 95 -10.20 2.85 0.30
CA SER A 95 -9.27 1.90 -0.31
C SER A 95 -7.90 1.93 0.38
N SER A 96 -7.52 0.80 1.00
CA SER A 96 -6.18 0.62 1.57
C SER A 96 -5.05 0.81 0.55
N PHE A 97 -5.32 0.53 -0.73
CA PHE A 97 -4.39 0.77 -1.83
C PHE A 97 -4.20 2.26 -2.09
N LYS A 98 -5.29 3.05 -2.07
CA LYS A 98 -5.21 4.51 -2.21
C LYS A 98 -4.40 5.15 -1.09
N TRP A 99 -4.58 4.69 0.15
CA TRP A 99 -3.76 5.12 1.30
C TRP A 99 -2.29 4.79 1.12
N ALA A 100 -1.97 3.61 0.59
CA ALA A 100 -0.58 3.27 0.27
C ALA A 100 -0.01 4.19 -0.82
N CYS A 101 -0.77 4.52 -1.87
CA CYS A 101 -0.35 5.49 -2.88
C CYS A 101 -0.08 6.86 -2.25
N SER A 102 -0.99 7.33 -1.39
CA SER A 102 -0.89 8.61 -0.69
C SER A 102 0.37 8.68 0.19
N TRP A 103 0.61 7.65 1.00
CA TRP A 103 1.82 7.55 1.82
C TRP A 103 3.09 7.52 0.95
N SER A 104 3.11 6.70 -0.10
CA SER A 104 4.29 6.59 -0.97
C SER A 104 4.59 7.88 -1.71
N LEU A 105 3.58 8.59 -2.22
CA LEU A 105 3.75 9.91 -2.83
C LEU A 105 4.36 10.89 -1.84
N ASN A 106 3.86 10.93 -0.59
CA ASN A 106 4.42 11.75 0.46
C ASN A 106 5.92 11.45 0.71
N GLN A 107 6.31 10.17 0.73
CA GLN A 107 7.72 9.79 0.90
C GLN A 107 8.62 10.18 -0.28
N ILE A 108 8.08 10.15 -1.50
CA ILE A 108 8.85 10.43 -2.73
C ILE A 108 9.06 11.94 -2.92
N ASN A 109 8.00 12.74 -2.80
CA ASN A 109 8.02 14.17 -3.17
C ASN A 109 7.27 15.10 -2.21
N GLY A 110 6.80 14.60 -1.06
CA GLY A 110 6.09 15.43 -0.08
C GLY A 110 4.62 15.71 -0.43
N HIS A 111 4.03 14.99 -1.39
CA HIS A 111 2.59 15.09 -1.66
C HIS A 111 1.78 14.93 -0.36
N PRO A 112 0.70 15.72 -0.16
CA PRO A 112 -0.15 15.59 1.03
C PRO A 112 -0.69 14.17 1.21
N ILE A 113 -0.70 13.72 2.46
CA ILE A 113 -1.38 12.48 2.84
C ILE A 113 -2.89 12.75 2.84
N LEU A 114 -3.69 11.75 2.46
CA LEU A 114 -5.15 11.82 2.54
C LEU A 114 -5.58 12.19 3.96
N GLU A 115 -6.58 13.06 4.03
CA GLU A 115 -7.30 13.32 5.27
C GLU A 115 -8.51 12.38 5.34
N PHE A 116 -8.80 11.88 6.53
CA PHE A 116 -10.04 11.15 6.74
C PHE A 116 -11.19 12.14 6.74
N ASP A 117 -12.19 11.89 5.90
CA ASP A 117 -13.49 12.51 6.09
C ASP A 117 -14.00 12.12 7.49
N PRO A 118 -14.56 13.06 8.28
CA PRO A 118 -15.16 12.72 9.57
C PRO A 118 -16.17 11.59 9.38
N ILE A 119 -15.99 10.49 10.11
CA ILE A 119 -16.97 9.41 10.10
C ILE A 119 -18.18 9.91 10.88
N VAL A 120 -19.25 10.26 10.18
CA VAL A 120 -20.54 10.58 10.80
C VAL A 120 -21.22 9.26 11.13
N ILE A 121 -21.14 8.85 12.39
CA ILE A 121 -21.86 7.70 12.93
C ILE A 121 -23.24 8.22 13.38
N ALA A 122 -24.31 7.62 12.88
CA ALA A 122 -25.66 7.97 13.34
C ALA A 122 -25.80 7.62 14.84
N PRO A 123 -26.40 8.49 15.67
CA PRO A 123 -26.64 8.19 17.08
C PRO A 123 -27.51 6.93 17.24
N GLY A 124 -27.20 6.09 18.22
CA GLY A 124 -27.98 4.90 18.60
C GLY A 124 -27.61 3.61 17.86
N VAL A 125 -26.54 3.62 17.06
CA VAL A 125 -26.08 2.42 16.32
C VAL A 125 -25.11 1.58 17.15
N TRP A 126 -24.42 2.17 18.13
CA TRP A 126 -23.46 1.47 18.97
C TRP A 126 -24.01 1.15 20.34
N PHE A 127 -23.60 0.00 20.89
CA PHE A 127 -23.96 -0.44 22.24
C PHE A 127 -23.57 0.56 23.35
N LEU A 128 -22.59 1.42 23.09
CA LEU A 128 -22.10 2.44 24.02
C LEU A 128 -22.64 3.84 23.73
N ASP A 129 -23.56 4.01 22.77
CA ASP A 129 -24.20 5.31 22.58
C ASP A 129 -25.02 5.64 23.83
N VAL A 130 -24.67 6.78 24.44
CA VAL A 130 -25.52 7.40 25.45
C VAL A 130 -26.71 7.95 24.69
N VAL A 131 -27.84 7.26 24.79
CA VAL A 131 -29.12 7.86 24.43
C VAL A 131 -29.40 8.85 25.54
N ASP A 132 -29.30 10.16 25.25
CA ASP A 132 -29.79 11.17 26.17
C ASP A 132 -31.23 10.79 26.49
N ALA A 133 -31.47 10.40 27.74
CA ALA A 133 -32.79 10.01 28.18
C ALA A 133 -33.68 11.23 27.97
N GLU A 134 -34.65 11.13 27.05
CA GLU A 134 -35.66 12.16 26.89
C GLU A 134 -36.25 12.43 28.28
N GLU A 135 -36.05 13.64 28.78
CA GLU A 135 -36.68 14.14 29.99
C GLU A 135 -38.19 14.09 29.73
N GLY A 136 -38.84 13.04 30.26
CA GLY A 136 -40.28 12.90 30.19
C GLY A 136 -40.96 14.04 30.93
N GLU A 137 -41.73 14.84 30.20
CA GLU A 137 -42.77 15.74 30.73
C GLU A 137 -43.89 14.96 31.44
#